data_AF-A0A7J2XBH7-F1
#
_entry.id   AF-A0A7J2XBH7-F1
#
_cell.length_a   1.000
_cell.length_b   1.000
_cell.length_c   1.000
_cell.angle_alpha   90.00
_cell.angle_beta   90.00
_cell.angle_gamma   90.00
#
_symmetry.space_group_name_H-M   'P 1'
#
loop_
_entity.id
_entity.type
_entity.pdbx_description
1 polymer ?
#
loop_
_entity_poly.entity_id
_entity_poly.type
_entity_poly.pdbx_seq_one_letter_code
_entity_poly.pdbx_strand_id
1 'polypeptide(L)'
;RRIKRDLEKREKKAHLLIMDDVRPDLIEDLGGFDCLVSTACPRVAIDDYQGFDIPILTPVELEMVIGKRRMEDYEIDTFSP
;
A
#
# COMPACT_ATOMS: atom_id res chain seq x y z
N ARG A 1 -9.74 1.44 6.27
CA ARG A 1 -10.12 2.86 6.57
C ARG A 1 -9.15 3.61 7.49
N ARG A 2 -8.47 2.96 8.46
CA ARG A 2 -7.45 3.58 9.34
C ARG A 2 -6.37 4.34 8.56
N ILE A 3 -5.74 3.64 7.61
CA ILE A 3 -4.65 4.14 6.76
C ILE A 3 -5.02 5.44 6.04
N LYS A 4 -6.17 5.49 5.37
CA LYS A 4 -6.67 6.70 4.69
C LYS A 4 -6.69 7.92 5.64
N ARG A 5 -7.24 7.76 6.85
CA ARG A 5 -7.31 8.86 7.83
C ARG A 5 -5.92 9.30 8.28
N ASP A 6 -4.99 8.38 8.45
CA ASP A 6 -3.62 8.69 8.85
C ASP A 6 -2.87 9.48 7.78
N LEU A 7 -3.10 9.14 6.50
CA LEU A 7 -2.55 9.85 5.35
C LEU A 7 -3.16 11.26 5.21
N GLU A 8 -4.48 11.38 5.35
CA GLU A 8 -5.18 12.68 5.26
C GLU A 8 -4.74 13.65 6.36
N LYS A 9 -4.48 13.17 7.58
CA LYS A 9 -3.93 13.98 8.67
C LYS A 9 -2.53 14.54 8.38
N ARG A 10 -1.84 13.97 7.40
CA ARG A 10 -0.49 14.37 6.95
C ARG A 10 -0.53 15.06 5.59
N GLU A 11 -1.69 15.62 5.24
CA GLU A 11 -1.91 16.38 4.01
C GLU A 11 -1.66 15.57 2.73
N LYS A 12 -1.78 14.25 2.80
CA LYS A 12 -1.73 13.36 1.63
C LYS A 12 -3.15 13.08 1.12
N LYS A 13 -3.32 13.11 -0.21
CA LYS A 13 -4.55 12.65 -0.86
C LYS A 13 -4.55 11.13 -0.89
N ALA A 14 -5.59 10.51 -0.34
CA ALA A 14 -5.72 9.05 -0.30
C ALA A 14 -7.11 8.62 -0.76
N HIS A 15 -7.16 7.72 -1.74
CA HIS A 15 -8.39 7.14 -2.27
C HIS A 15 -8.47 5.67 -1.89
N LEU A 16 -9.68 5.16 -1.68
CA LEU A 16 -9.90 3.74 -1.43
C LEU A 16 -10.30 3.08 -2.75
N LEU A 17 -9.41 2.26 -3.29
CA LEU A 17 -9.70 1.41 -4.45
C LEU A 17 -10.25 0.07 -3.94
N ILE A 18 -11.36 -0.37 -4.51
CA ILE A 18 -12.01 -1.64 -4.17
C ILE A 18 -12.10 -2.44 -5.46
N MET A 19 -11.51 -3.63 -5.47
CA MET A 19 -11.45 -4.54 -6.61
C MET A 19 -11.34 -5.98 -6.10
N ASP A 20 -11.81 -6.94 -6.90
CA ASP A 20 -11.70 -8.36 -6.58
C ASP A 20 -10.32 -8.92 -6.93
N ASP A 21 -9.75 -8.46 -8.06
CA ASP A 21 -8.44 -8.89 -8.55
C ASP A 21 -7.51 -7.67 -8.70
N VAL A 22 -6.33 -7.76 -8.12
CA VAL A 22 -5.34 -6.68 -8.11
C VAL A 22 -4.37 -6.91 -9.26
N ARG A 23 -4.60 -6.20 -10.37
CA ARG A 23 -3.79 -6.33 -11.58
C ARG A 23 -3.14 -4.98 -11.92
N PRO A 24 -1.82 -4.95 -12.23
CA PRO A 24 -1.13 -3.70 -12.50
C PRO A 24 -1.71 -2.88 -13.66
N ASP A 25 -2.13 -3.56 -14.75
CA ASP A 25 -2.71 -2.94 -15.94
C ASP A 25 -3.96 -2.08 -15.61
N LEU A 26 -4.83 -2.59 -14.73
CA LEU A 26 -6.03 -1.87 -14.32
C LEU A 26 -5.73 -0.63 -13.48
N ILE A 27 -4.62 -0.66 -12.74
CA ILE A 27 -4.27 0.41 -11.80
C ILE A 27 -3.51 1.53 -12.53
N GLU A 28 -2.68 1.18 -13.52
CA GLU A 28 -2.03 2.13 -14.42
C GLU A 28 -3.04 2.99 -15.17
N ASP A 29 -4.11 2.36 -15.70
CA ASP A 29 -5.19 3.06 -16.42
C ASP A 29 -5.91 4.11 -15.56
N LEU A 30 -5.96 3.93 -14.23
CA LEU A 30 -6.55 4.92 -13.32
C LEU A 30 -5.69 6.20 -13.22
N GLY A 31 -4.37 6.04 -13.27
CA GLY A 31 -3.39 7.12 -13.18
C GLY A 31 -3.49 8.00 -11.91
N GLY A 32 -2.56 8.95 -11.79
CA GLY A 32 -2.65 10.02 -10.77
C GLY A 32 -2.35 9.60 -9.33
N PHE A 33 -1.72 8.44 -9.12
CA PHE A 33 -1.23 7.99 -7.82
C PHE A 33 0.29 7.96 -7.80
N ASP A 34 0.90 8.47 -6.72
CA ASP A 34 2.36 8.42 -6.53
C ASP A 34 2.82 7.11 -5.85
N CYS A 35 1.90 6.41 -5.20
CA CYS A 35 2.16 5.21 -4.41
C CYS A 35 0.85 4.45 -4.17
N LEU A 36 0.95 3.12 -4.12
CA LEU A 36 -0.13 2.21 -3.75
C LEU A 36 0.15 1.61 -2.38
N VAL A 37 -0.93 1.25 -1.67
CA VAL A 37 -0.86 0.51 -0.41
C VAL A 37 -1.79 -0.67 -0.52
N SER A 38 -1.25 -1.89 -0.62
CA SER A 38 -2.05 -3.10 -0.65
C SER A 38 -2.55 -3.41 0.75
N THR A 39 -3.87 -3.37 0.96
CA THR A 39 -4.51 -3.92 2.16
C THR A 39 -5.17 -5.28 1.89
N ALA A 40 -4.85 -5.88 0.74
CA ALA A 40 -5.33 -7.18 0.30
C ALA A 40 -4.28 -8.24 0.67
N CYS A 41 -3.99 -9.19 -0.22
CA CYS A 41 -2.95 -10.18 0.01
C CYS A 41 -1.56 -9.51 0.10
N PRO A 42 -0.78 -9.75 1.18
CA PRO A 42 0.54 -9.14 1.34
C PRO A 42 1.50 -9.54 0.22
N ARG A 43 1.30 -10.73 -0.37
CA ARG A 43 2.09 -11.21 -1.50
C ARG A 43 2.00 -10.29 -2.73
N VAL A 44 0.92 -9.53 -2.91
CA VAL A 44 0.83 -8.60 -4.06
C VAL A 44 1.89 -7.50 -3.95
N ALA A 45 2.10 -6.95 -2.75
CA ALA A 45 3.10 -5.91 -2.54
C ALA A 45 4.53 -6.45 -2.46
N ILE A 46 4.71 -7.75 -2.16
CA ILE A 46 6.02 -8.37 -1.94
C ILE A 46 6.53 -9.15 -3.17
N ASP A 47 5.66 -9.95 -3.79
CA ASP A 47 6.00 -10.83 -4.91
C ASP A 47 5.76 -10.14 -6.25
N ASP A 48 4.64 -9.41 -6.39
CA ASP A 48 4.19 -8.85 -7.68
C ASP A 48 4.59 -7.39 -7.89
N TYR A 49 5.38 -6.80 -6.99
CA TYR A 49 5.73 -5.37 -7.01
C TYR A 49 6.40 -4.91 -8.32
N GLN A 50 7.13 -5.80 -9.00
CA GLN A 50 7.80 -5.49 -10.27
C GLN A 50 6.82 -5.22 -11.41
N GLY A 51 5.56 -5.65 -11.28
CA GLY A 51 4.52 -5.39 -12.26
C GLY A 51 3.95 -3.98 -12.19
N PHE A 52 4.21 -3.22 -11.12
CA PHE A 52 3.66 -1.88 -10.92
C PHE A 52 4.69 -0.80 -11.28
N ASP A 53 4.27 0.18 -12.09
CA ASP A 53 5.10 1.35 -12.44
C ASP A 53 5.37 2.29 -11.25
N ILE A 54 4.56 2.21 -10.20
CA ILE A 54 4.68 3.02 -8.98
C ILE A 54 4.88 2.12 -7.75
N PRO A 55 5.52 2.62 -6.67
CA PRO A 55 5.74 1.83 -5.48
C PRO A 55 4.43 1.29 -4.90
N ILE A 56 4.39 -0.01 -4.64
CA ILE A 56 3.32 -0.67 -3.91
C ILE A 56 3.85 -1.13 -2.56
N LEU A 57 3.19 -0.68 -1.48
CA LEU A 57 3.61 -0.93 -0.10
C LEU A 57 2.58 -1.80 0.63
N THR A 58 3.06 -2.55 1.60
CA THR A 58 2.23 -3.13 2.66
C THR A 58 1.83 -2.06 3.69
N PRO A 59 0.84 -2.33 4.56
CA PRO A 59 0.51 -1.45 5.67
C PRO A 59 1.69 -1.26 6.64
N VAL A 60 2.52 -2.29 6.81
CA VAL A 60 3.70 -2.27 7.69
C VAL A 60 4.77 -1.34 7.14
N GLU A 61 5.07 -1.44 5.85
CA GLU A 61 6.01 -0.53 5.18
C GLU A 61 5.50 0.91 5.16
N LEU A 62 4.19 1.11 4.95
CA LEU A 62 3.61 2.44 5.06
C LEU A 62 3.83 3.05 6.45
N GLU A 63 3.64 2.26 7.51
CA GLU A 63 3.87 2.71 8.89
C GLU A 63 5.32 3.19 9.10
N MET A 64 6.29 2.57 8.41
CA MET A 64 7.68 3.03 8.41
C MET A 64 7.85 4.35 7.65
N VAL A 65 7.29 4.45 6.45
CA VAL A 65 7.35 5.66 5.61
C VAL A 65 6.77 6.88 6.35
N ILE A 66 5.70 6.68 7.12
CA ILE A 66 5.08 7.76 7.90
C ILE A 66 5.68 7.90 9.32
N GLY A 67 6.74 7.16 9.66
CA GLY A 67 7.44 7.28 10.93
C GLY A 67 6.65 6.79 12.16
N LYS A 68 5.71 5.87 11.98
CA LYS A 68 5.01 5.15 13.07
C LYS A 68 5.76 3.90 13.53
N ARG A 69 6.59 3.33 12.66
CA ARG A 69 7.42 2.14 12.91
C ARG A 69 8.85 2.45 12.48
N ARG A 70 9.84 1.92 13.21
CA ARG A 70 11.25 2.06 12.82
C ARG A 70 11.62 0.97 11.82
N MET A 71 12.62 1.24 11.00
CA MET A 71 13.08 0.28 9.99
C MET A 71 13.69 -0.97 10.62
N GLU A 72 14.32 -0.83 11.79
CA GLU A 72 14.87 -1.96 12.55
C GLU A 72 13.79 -2.94 13.04
N ASP A 73 12.54 -2.48 13.14
CA ASP A 73 11.39 -3.27 13.59
C ASP A 73 10.59 -3.81 12.38
N TYR A 74 11.26 -4.08 11.26
CA TYR A 74 10.62 -4.60 10.05
C TYR A 74 10.07 -6.01 10.28
N GLU A 75 8.81 -6.19 9.92
CA GLU A 75 8.09 -7.46 9.96
C GLU A 75 7.35 -7.66 8.65
N ILE A 76 7.30 -8.89 8.16
CA ILE A 76 6.50 -9.22 6.98
C ILE A 76 5.02 -9.06 7.35
N ASP A 77 4.27 -8.38 6.50
CA ASP A 77 2.83 -8.25 6.65
C ASP A 77 2.17 -9.64 6.55
N THR A 78 1.46 -10.03 7.59
CA THR A 78 0.82 -11.35 7.69
C THR A 78 -0.65 -11.19 8.07
N PHE A 79 -1.49 -12.06 7.52
CA PHE A 79 -2.84 -12.21 8.04
C PHE A 79 -2.79 -13.03 9.32
N SER A 80 -3.11 -12.40 10.44
CA SER A 80 -3.57 -13.17 11.59
C SER A 80 -5.04 -13.58 11.34
N PRO A 81 -5.39 -14.84 11.60
CA PRO A 81 -6.78 -15.33 11.50
C PRO A 81 -7.71 -14.66 12.51
#